data_AF-A0A671PEQ4-F1
#
_entry.id   AF-A0A671PEQ4-F1
#
_cell.length_a   1.000
_cell.length_b   1.000
_cell.length_c   1.000
_cell.angle_alpha   90.00
_cell.angle_beta   90.00
_cell.angle_gamma   90.00
#
_symmetry.space_group_name_H-M   'P 1'
#
loop_
_entity.id
_entity.type
_entity.pdbx_description
1 polymer ?
#
loop_
_entity_poly.entity_id
_entity_poly.type
_entity_poly.pdbx_seq_one_letter_code
_entity_poly.pdbx_strand_id
1 'polypeptide(L)'
;MSASALRMIRVRRLSTTGPAVKRALPWRDLICLHRGCVFITYEVVTLNQAVTIDTSAILQEKHKSYIYLTHTTNREQEKHLSHLDADPHECALWVLLKKTCSADRAVRQQAVQELAQNHHWQDYQYQTAAQVVDHRTAVALARMPNVDLRFFLPPPPLPHTDDDISIEDGLRQLLASLPQSEVDQCVQYFTSLALRESSQSLASQRGGLWCFGGNGLPYAQSLTSTPSEKVETFCLQALVQHSKVQSHCDHVVANGGLLLLQRVYQLRRDSPKIQRNIVRIIGNLTLNDSLHTAIVQSGWVAVLAEMIQSPHIMQASHAARALANLDRDAVRQKYQDGVYILHPQCRTKYACLYELPLMLTKSSWLAADCPNLRILSVEYDTHLSDWKAKCPAENQRKSLAYRSQELLRKLKDAGVGVRPVVWVAHSMGGLLVKKMLLDASKDPDLSPLIKNTKGILFYSVPHHGTFMAEYSVNVRYLLFPSIEVKELCRDSPALRDLNENFLNIAKEQEFKVLSFAETLPTYIGPMLKILVVPSQSADLGIGDLIQVDVDHLNTCKPEKKDSFLYKRTLQFIRDALGGQRIK
;
A
#
# COMPACT_ATOMS: atom_id res chain seq x y z
N MET A 1 5.18 26.08 48.18
CA MET A 1 6.51 25.99 48.80
C MET A 1 7.44 25.27 47.83
N SER A 2 8.51 25.95 47.44
CA SER A 2 9.50 25.57 46.41
C SER A 2 10.72 24.93 47.06
N ALA A 3 11.34 23.96 46.38
CA ALA A 3 12.80 23.75 46.29
C ALA A 3 13.08 22.48 45.44
N SER A 4 14.05 22.35 44.54
CA SER A 4 14.99 23.27 43.90
C SER A 4 15.62 22.48 42.74
N ALA A 5 15.81 23.15 41.60
CA ALA A 5 16.67 22.68 40.52
C ALA A 5 18.15 22.83 40.92
N LEU A 6 19.02 21.94 40.45
CA LEU A 6 20.46 22.19 40.37
C LEU A 6 20.97 21.76 38.99
N ARG A 7 21.16 22.79 38.17
CA ARG A 7 21.96 22.81 36.94
C ARG A 7 23.42 22.89 37.37
N MET A 8 24.31 22.05 36.84
CA MET A 8 25.75 22.32 36.84
C MET A 8 26.38 21.87 35.52
N ILE A 9 27.26 22.74 35.05
CA ILE A 9 27.88 22.82 33.73
C ILE A 9 29.16 21.96 33.70
N ARG A 10 29.52 21.53 32.49
CA ARG A 10 30.70 20.75 32.05
C ARG A 10 32.00 20.98 32.84
N VAL A 11 32.73 19.88 33.11
CA VAL A 11 34.21 19.82 33.03
C VAL A 11 34.64 18.49 32.42
N ARG A 12 35.43 18.55 31.33
CA ARG A 12 36.21 17.43 30.79
C ARG A 12 37.40 17.14 31.72
N ARG A 13 37.70 15.87 32.00
CA ARG A 13 39.05 15.44 32.34
C ARG A 13 39.34 14.06 31.73
N LEU A 14 40.40 14.02 30.93
CA LEU A 14 41.05 12.82 30.39
C LEU A 14 41.86 12.13 31.51
N SER A 15 41.75 10.80 31.64
CA SER A 15 42.89 9.92 31.94
C SER A 15 42.56 8.45 31.70
N THR A 16 43.62 7.72 31.38
CA THR A 16 43.73 6.37 30.81
C THR A 16 43.97 5.28 31.87
N THR A 17 43.81 4.00 31.46
CA THR A 17 44.24 2.70 32.07
C THR A 17 43.13 1.82 32.69
N GLY A 18 43.04 0.55 32.22
CA GLY A 18 42.13 -0.51 32.74
C GLY A 18 42.82 -1.40 33.79
N PRO A 19 42.46 -2.69 33.98
CA PRO A 19 41.19 -3.41 33.77
C PRO A 19 40.67 -4.08 35.08
N ALA A 20 39.36 -4.10 35.35
CA ALA A 20 38.75 -5.09 36.26
C ALA A 20 37.21 -5.09 36.19
N VAL A 21 36.65 -6.29 36.09
CA VAL A 21 35.23 -6.63 35.96
C VAL A 21 34.45 -6.39 37.26
N LYS A 22 33.30 -5.70 37.20
CA LYS A 22 32.08 -6.03 37.99
C LYS A 22 30.81 -5.71 37.18
N ARG A 23 29.93 -6.72 37.10
CA ARG A 23 28.61 -6.72 36.45
C ARG A 23 27.68 -5.65 37.03
N ALA A 24 26.98 -4.90 36.16
CA ALA A 24 25.68 -4.30 36.47
C ALA A 24 24.81 -4.22 35.20
N LEU A 25 23.65 -4.86 35.32
CA LEU A 25 22.41 -4.93 34.52
C LEU A 25 22.18 -3.90 33.38
N PRO A 26 21.74 -4.32 32.18
CA PRO A 26 21.31 -3.42 31.13
C PRO A 26 19.87 -2.92 31.33
N TRP A 27 19.67 -1.61 31.21
CA TRP A 27 18.37 -0.98 31.03
C TRP A 27 17.81 -1.35 29.64
N ARG A 28 16.98 -2.38 29.60
CA ARG A 28 15.90 -2.50 28.62
C ARG A 28 14.63 -2.14 29.35
N ASP A 29 13.98 -1.07 28.92
CA ASP A 29 12.52 -0.89 28.94
C ASP A 29 12.19 0.56 28.59
N LEU A 30 11.76 0.79 27.34
CA LEU A 30 10.90 1.89 26.93
C LEU A 30 10.30 1.54 25.57
N ILE A 31 9.26 0.71 25.62
CA ILE A 31 8.35 0.43 24.51
C ILE A 31 7.30 1.54 24.49
N CYS A 32 7.28 2.33 23.42
CA CYS A 32 6.19 3.27 23.16
C CYS A 32 5.31 2.76 22.02
N LEU A 33 4.10 2.39 22.44
CA LEU A 33 3.00 1.82 21.67
C LEU A 33 2.39 2.90 20.77
N HIS A 34 2.73 3.00 19.48
CA HIS A 34 1.91 3.72 18.49
C HIS A 34 2.12 3.16 17.08
N ARG A 35 1.07 2.51 16.57
CA ARG A 35 0.85 2.07 15.17
C ARG A 35 1.69 0.86 14.72
N GLY A 36 0.99 -0.16 14.25
CA GLY A 36 1.58 -1.36 13.67
C GLY A 36 2.43 -1.07 12.45
N CYS A 37 3.74 -1.04 12.66
CA CYS A 37 4.81 -1.78 11.98
C CYS A 37 6.13 -1.15 12.45
N VAL A 38 6.81 -1.81 13.40
CA VAL A 38 8.14 -1.44 13.85
C VAL A 38 9.14 -2.30 13.08
N PHE A 39 9.94 -1.68 12.24
CA PHE A 39 11.20 -2.23 11.75
C PHE A 39 12.31 -1.60 12.58
N ILE A 40 13.05 -2.41 13.33
CA ILE A 40 14.30 -1.99 13.98
C ILE A 40 15.43 -2.40 13.05
N THR A 41 16.18 -1.40 12.59
CA THR A 41 17.42 -1.50 11.82
C THR A 41 18.60 -1.86 12.73
N TYR A 42 19.56 -2.60 12.19
CA TYR A 42 20.94 -2.59 12.69
C TYR A 42 21.78 -1.74 11.73
N GLU A 43 22.44 -0.71 12.26
CA GLU A 43 23.53 0.00 11.59
C GLU A 43 24.84 -0.77 11.77
N VAL A 44 25.61 -0.86 10.69
CA VAL A 44 27.07 -0.95 10.75
C VAL A 44 27.60 0.20 9.89
N VAL A 45 28.08 1.24 10.57
CA VAL A 45 28.90 2.31 9.97
C VAL A 45 30.26 2.26 10.64
N THR A 46 31.31 2.18 9.82
CA THR A 46 32.67 2.76 9.93
C THR A 46 33.58 1.91 9.02
N LEU A 47 34.42 2.42 8.12
CA LEU A 47 35.16 3.68 8.05
C LEU A 47 35.37 4.10 6.58
N ASN A 48 35.43 5.41 6.39
CA ASN A 48 35.77 6.10 5.15
C ASN A 48 37.29 6.28 5.06
N GLN A 49 37.92 6.06 3.90
CA GLN A 49 39.11 6.84 3.50
C GLN A 49 39.46 6.71 2.00
N ALA A 50 39.40 7.88 1.35
CA ALA A 50 40.31 8.40 0.33
C ALA A 50 40.39 7.73 -1.05
N VAL A 51 39.58 8.20 -2.01
CA VAL A 51 40.04 8.78 -3.30
C VAL A 51 38.97 9.77 -3.78
N THR A 52 39.29 11.06 -3.86
CA THR A 52 38.48 12.05 -4.59
C THR A 52 38.76 11.90 -6.07
N ILE A 53 37.82 11.32 -6.81
CA ILE A 53 37.80 11.40 -8.28
C ILE A 53 36.87 12.55 -8.65
N ASP A 54 37.40 13.53 -9.37
CA ASP A 54 36.65 14.66 -9.89
C ASP A 54 35.74 14.19 -11.03
N THR A 55 34.47 13.93 -10.71
CA THR A 55 33.43 13.48 -11.65
C THR A 55 32.90 14.60 -12.55
N SER A 56 33.36 15.84 -12.40
CA SER A 56 32.88 16.97 -13.19
C SER A 56 33.33 16.92 -14.66
N ALA A 57 34.51 16.34 -14.94
CA ALA A 57 35.03 16.17 -16.30
C ALA A 57 34.29 15.08 -17.10
N ILE A 58 33.88 13.98 -16.44
CA ILE A 58 33.19 12.85 -17.09
C ILE A 58 31.74 13.22 -17.44
N LEU A 59 31.12 14.12 -16.68
CA LEU A 59 29.77 14.62 -16.97
C LEU A 59 29.77 15.65 -18.10
N GLN A 60 30.82 16.45 -18.28
CA GLN A 60 30.88 17.43 -19.38
C GLN A 60 31.10 16.81 -20.76
N GLU A 61 31.70 15.61 -20.87
CA GLU A 61 31.86 14.93 -22.17
C GLU A 61 30.60 14.18 -22.64
N LYS A 62 29.72 13.74 -21.73
CA LYS A 62 28.47 13.01 -22.09
C LYS A 62 27.36 13.88 -22.71
N HIS A 63 27.52 15.20 -22.74
CA HIS A 63 26.53 16.14 -23.29
C HIS A 63 26.77 16.56 -24.74
N LYS A 64 27.84 16.06 -25.38
CA LYS A 64 28.14 16.37 -26.78
C LYS A 64 27.60 15.24 -27.67
N SER A 65 26.55 15.55 -28.43
CA SER A 65 25.93 14.76 -29.51
C SER A 65 24.67 13.96 -29.13
N TYR A 66 23.55 14.67 -28.92
CA TYR A 66 22.21 14.08 -29.06
C TYR A 66 21.64 14.47 -30.42
N ILE A 67 21.34 13.49 -31.26
CA ILE A 67 20.55 13.70 -32.48
C ILE A 67 19.11 13.31 -32.15
N TYR A 68 18.22 14.30 -32.09
CA TYR A 68 16.78 14.06 -31.99
C TYR A 68 16.28 13.60 -33.37
N LEU A 69 16.00 12.31 -33.52
CA LEU A 69 15.32 11.80 -34.71
C LEU A 69 13.80 11.96 -34.52
N THR A 70 13.23 12.95 -35.20
CA THR A 70 11.78 13.12 -35.34
C THR A 70 11.23 12.07 -36.28
N HIS A 71 10.20 11.37 -35.83
CA HIS A 71 9.52 10.33 -36.61
C HIS A 71 8.76 10.95 -37.79
N THR A 72 9.29 10.80 -39.01
CA THR A 72 8.53 10.99 -40.25
C THR A 72 8.27 9.61 -40.86
N THR A 73 7.00 9.22 -40.89
CA THR A 73 6.56 7.99 -41.55
C THR A 73 6.68 8.16 -43.05
N ASN A 74 7.81 7.75 -43.64
CA ASN A 74 7.93 7.58 -45.09
C ASN A 74 8.06 6.10 -45.43
N ARG A 75 6.95 5.54 -45.96
CA ARG A 75 6.73 4.12 -46.30
C ARG A 75 7.61 3.57 -47.43
N GLU A 76 8.54 4.35 -47.99
CA GLU A 76 9.28 3.96 -49.20
C GLU A 76 10.78 3.66 -48.96
N GLN A 77 11.34 3.94 -47.78
CA GLN A 77 12.73 3.58 -47.46
C GLN A 77 12.89 2.17 -46.82
N GLU A 78 11.78 1.49 -46.50
CA GLU A 78 11.79 0.23 -45.70
C GLU A 78 12.29 -1.02 -46.44
N LYS A 79 12.55 -0.96 -47.75
CA LYS A 79 13.04 -2.10 -48.54
C LYS A 79 14.58 -2.19 -48.66
N HIS A 80 15.33 -1.24 -48.11
CA HIS A 80 16.79 -1.20 -48.23
C HIS A 80 17.58 -1.59 -46.96
N LEU A 81 16.91 -2.02 -45.90
CA LEU A 81 17.57 -2.43 -44.65
C LEU A 81 18.05 -3.89 -44.62
N SER A 82 17.88 -4.66 -45.70
CA SER A 82 18.35 -6.06 -45.78
C SER A 82 19.81 -6.22 -46.21
N HIS A 83 20.54 -5.13 -46.47
CA HIS A 83 21.90 -5.15 -47.02
C HIS A 83 22.90 -4.22 -46.29
N LEU A 84 22.70 -3.97 -45.00
CA LEU A 84 23.70 -3.30 -44.17
C LEU A 84 24.35 -4.31 -43.21
N ASP A 85 25.68 -4.25 -43.11
CA ASP A 85 26.51 -4.95 -42.10
C ASP A 85 26.18 -4.45 -40.69
N ALA A 86 24.94 -4.65 -40.26
CA ALA A 86 24.49 -4.33 -38.91
C ALA A 86 24.94 -5.46 -37.97
N ASP A 87 25.51 -5.08 -36.82
CA ASP A 87 25.85 -6.02 -35.75
C ASP A 87 24.63 -6.92 -35.47
N PRO A 88 24.78 -8.26 -35.48
CA PRO A 88 23.69 -9.19 -35.16
C PRO A 88 22.93 -8.83 -33.87
N HIS A 89 23.61 -8.23 -32.89
CA HIS A 89 23.00 -7.77 -31.64
C HIS A 89 22.10 -6.54 -31.81
N GLU A 90 22.43 -5.61 -32.70
CA GLU A 90 21.56 -4.46 -33.02
C GLU A 90 20.32 -4.90 -33.80
N CYS A 91 20.50 -5.80 -34.78
CA CYS A 91 19.38 -6.40 -35.52
C CYS A 91 18.38 -7.06 -34.57
N ALA A 92 18.87 -7.81 -33.56
CA ALA A 92 18.02 -8.48 -32.58
C ALA A 92 17.16 -7.50 -31.77
N LEU A 93 17.75 -6.39 -31.30
CA LEU A 93 17.02 -5.36 -30.54
C LEU A 93 15.90 -4.73 -31.39
N TRP A 94 16.21 -4.29 -32.61
CA TRP A 94 15.23 -3.64 -33.48
C TRP A 94 14.10 -4.57 -33.91
N VAL A 95 14.39 -5.86 -34.13
CA VAL A 95 13.36 -6.86 -34.41
C VAL A 95 12.42 -7.01 -33.21
N LEU A 96 12.94 -7.06 -31.98
CA LEU A 96 12.12 -7.13 -30.77
C LEU A 96 11.27 -5.87 -30.59
N LEU A 97 11.85 -4.67 -30.71
CA LEU A 97 11.14 -3.39 -30.63
C LEU A 97 10.04 -3.28 -31.70
N LYS A 98 10.27 -3.78 -32.91
CA LYS A 98 9.23 -3.84 -33.95
C LYS A 98 8.10 -4.79 -33.54
N LYS A 99 8.42 -5.95 -32.95
CA LYS A 99 7.41 -6.91 -32.48
C LYS A 99 6.61 -6.39 -31.28
N THR A 100 7.16 -5.55 -30.41
CA THR A 100 6.40 -4.92 -29.31
C THR A 100 5.31 -3.98 -29.82
N CYS A 101 5.43 -3.47 -31.04
CA CYS A 101 4.43 -2.64 -31.72
C CYS A 101 3.41 -3.44 -32.59
N SER A 102 3.50 -4.78 -32.63
CA SER A 102 2.60 -5.61 -33.44
C SER A 102 1.12 -5.40 -33.10
N ALA A 103 0.22 -5.59 -34.07
CA ALA A 103 -1.24 -5.59 -33.82
C ALA A 103 -1.68 -6.81 -32.99
N ASP A 104 -0.96 -7.93 -33.09
CA ASP A 104 -1.25 -9.15 -32.32
C ASP A 104 -0.74 -9.04 -30.88
N ARG A 105 -1.67 -9.22 -29.92
CA ARG A 105 -1.39 -9.20 -28.49
C ARG A 105 -0.40 -10.28 -28.05
N ALA A 106 -0.49 -11.49 -28.59
CA ALA A 106 0.40 -12.58 -28.20
C ALA A 106 1.85 -12.28 -28.61
N VAL A 107 2.05 -11.78 -29.83
CA VAL A 107 3.35 -11.38 -30.36
C VAL A 107 3.96 -10.25 -29.53
N ARG A 108 3.18 -9.21 -29.20
CA ARG A 108 3.66 -8.11 -28.35
C ARG A 108 4.12 -8.60 -26.98
N GLN A 109 3.30 -9.43 -26.32
CA GLN A 109 3.60 -9.93 -24.98
C GLN A 109 4.87 -10.79 -24.97
N GLN A 110 5.03 -11.64 -25.97
CA GLN A 110 6.23 -12.44 -26.13
C GLN A 110 7.47 -11.55 -26.36
N ALA A 111 7.38 -10.55 -27.23
CA ALA A 111 8.49 -9.64 -27.50
C ALA A 111 8.92 -8.83 -26.26
N VAL A 112 7.97 -8.33 -25.47
CA VAL A 112 8.27 -7.64 -24.19
C VAL A 112 8.95 -8.59 -23.21
N GLN A 113 8.49 -9.83 -23.14
CA GLN A 113 9.10 -10.84 -22.28
C GLN A 113 10.53 -11.15 -22.70
N GLU A 114 10.78 -11.37 -24.00
CA GLU A 114 12.11 -11.62 -24.55
C GLU A 114 13.04 -10.41 -24.31
N LEU A 115 12.54 -9.18 -24.48
CA LEU A 115 13.29 -7.95 -24.23
C LEU A 115 13.72 -7.82 -22.77
N ALA A 116 12.82 -8.12 -21.82
CA ALA A 116 13.09 -8.03 -20.38
C ALA A 116 13.94 -9.17 -19.82
N GLN A 117 13.84 -10.38 -20.38
CA GLN A 117 14.58 -11.57 -19.92
C GLN A 117 16.02 -11.62 -20.43
N ASN A 118 16.35 -10.88 -21.49
CA ASN A 118 17.71 -10.80 -21.97
C ASN A 118 18.55 -9.86 -21.10
N HIS A 119 19.52 -10.42 -20.39
CA HIS A 119 20.44 -9.69 -19.50
C HIS A 119 21.75 -9.28 -20.17
N HIS A 120 21.93 -9.61 -21.46
CA HIS A 120 23.17 -9.35 -22.21
C HIS A 120 23.13 -8.06 -23.03
N TRP A 121 22.13 -7.20 -22.81
CA TRP A 121 22.09 -5.89 -23.47
C TRP A 121 23.22 -5.01 -22.96
N GLN A 122 23.83 -4.27 -23.88
CA GLN A 122 24.81 -3.22 -23.57
C GLN A 122 24.09 -1.95 -23.09
N ASP A 123 24.81 -1.09 -22.36
CA ASP A 123 24.26 0.17 -21.82
C ASP A 123 23.56 1.03 -22.89
N TYR A 124 24.19 1.16 -24.07
CA TYR A 124 23.61 1.94 -25.17
C TYR A 124 22.32 1.32 -25.70
N GLN A 125 22.20 -0.02 -25.71
CA GLN A 125 21.00 -0.72 -26.19
C GLN A 125 19.81 -0.52 -25.26
N TYR A 126 20.04 -0.51 -23.93
CA TYR A 126 19.01 -0.12 -22.97
C TYR A 126 18.53 1.31 -23.21
N GLN A 127 19.46 2.25 -23.45
CA GLN A 127 19.11 3.64 -23.72
C GLN A 127 18.36 3.81 -25.05
N THR A 128 18.79 3.14 -26.11
CA THR A 128 18.08 3.10 -27.40
C THR A 128 16.66 2.57 -27.21
N ALA A 129 16.51 1.46 -26.49
CA ALA A 129 15.20 0.92 -26.17
C ALA A 129 14.36 1.93 -25.38
N ALA A 130 14.90 2.52 -24.31
CA ALA A 130 14.21 3.50 -23.47
C ALA A 130 13.70 4.73 -24.23
N GLN A 131 14.40 5.14 -25.30
CA GLN A 131 14.00 6.26 -26.16
C GLN A 131 12.94 5.88 -27.21
N VAL A 132 12.92 4.61 -27.65
CA VAL A 132 12.08 4.14 -28.76
C VAL A 132 10.78 3.50 -28.29
N VAL A 133 10.76 2.89 -27.10
CA VAL A 133 9.57 2.16 -26.60
C VAL A 133 8.35 3.08 -26.48
N ASP A 134 7.21 2.61 -26.99
CA ASP A 134 5.94 3.31 -26.83
C ASP A 134 5.44 3.22 -25.38
N HIS A 135 4.49 4.08 -25.02
CA HIS A 135 3.93 4.13 -23.66
C HIS A 135 3.42 2.77 -23.18
N ARG A 136 2.82 2.00 -24.09
CA ARG A 136 2.28 0.67 -23.82
C ARG A 136 3.41 -0.32 -23.49
N THR A 137 4.47 -0.34 -24.28
CA THR A 137 5.64 -1.21 -24.07
C THR A 137 6.37 -0.83 -22.80
N ALA A 138 6.52 0.47 -22.50
CA ALA A 138 7.11 0.93 -21.25
C ALA A 138 6.34 0.41 -20.02
N VAL A 139 5.01 0.55 -20.01
CA VAL A 139 4.17 0.01 -18.92
C VAL A 139 4.26 -1.51 -18.85
N ALA A 140 4.32 -2.19 -19.99
CA ALA A 140 4.47 -3.65 -20.05
C ALA A 140 5.81 -4.13 -19.47
N LEU A 141 6.91 -3.44 -19.82
CA LEU A 141 8.25 -3.69 -19.28
C LEU A 141 8.29 -3.44 -17.77
N ALA A 142 7.68 -2.35 -17.28
CA ALA A 142 7.61 -2.03 -15.85
C ALA A 142 6.89 -3.10 -15.02
N ARG A 143 6.07 -3.92 -15.68
CA ARG A 143 5.38 -5.07 -15.08
C ARG A 143 6.08 -6.39 -15.32
N MET A 144 7.30 -6.41 -15.86
CA MET A 144 8.11 -7.63 -15.91
C MET A 144 8.85 -7.82 -14.58
N PRO A 145 8.97 -9.06 -14.07
CA PRO A 145 9.72 -9.32 -12.85
C PRO A 145 11.21 -9.01 -13.08
N ASN A 146 11.85 -8.32 -12.14
CA ASN A 146 13.27 -7.96 -12.17
C ASN A 146 13.71 -7.25 -13.47
N VAL A 147 12.84 -6.39 -14.02
CA VAL A 147 13.18 -5.59 -15.19
C VAL A 147 14.33 -4.64 -14.88
N ASP A 148 15.28 -4.55 -15.80
CA ASP A 148 16.38 -3.59 -15.69
C ASP A 148 15.86 -2.16 -15.78
N LEU A 149 16.19 -1.33 -14.79
CA LEU A 149 15.68 0.05 -14.71
C LEU A 149 16.24 0.95 -15.83
N ARG A 150 17.31 0.55 -16.52
CA ARG A 150 17.87 1.28 -17.68
C ARG A 150 16.93 1.32 -18.89
N PHE A 151 15.88 0.49 -18.91
CA PHE A 151 14.80 0.60 -19.91
C PHE A 151 13.90 1.82 -19.72
N PHE A 152 14.03 2.55 -18.61
CA PHE A 152 13.21 3.72 -18.33
C PHE A 152 14.06 4.97 -18.32
N LEU A 153 13.65 5.97 -19.09
CA LEU A 153 14.24 7.30 -19.01
C LEU A 153 13.99 7.89 -17.61
N PRO A 154 14.97 8.63 -17.04
CA PRO A 154 14.75 9.34 -15.80
C PRO A 154 13.59 10.33 -15.95
N PRO A 155 12.91 10.68 -14.84
CA PRO A 155 12.01 11.82 -14.77
C PRO A 155 12.52 13.04 -15.54
N PRO A 156 11.67 13.73 -16.33
CA PRO A 156 12.08 14.97 -16.98
C PRO A 156 12.58 15.96 -15.92
N PRO A 157 13.64 16.74 -16.23
CA PRO A 157 14.12 17.76 -15.30
C PRO A 157 12.98 18.73 -15.01
N LEU A 158 12.71 18.93 -13.72
CA LEU A 158 11.64 19.81 -13.28
C LEU A 158 12.04 21.25 -13.61
N PRO A 159 11.13 22.08 -14.15
CA PRO A 159 11.45 23.47 -14.44
C PRO A 159 11.89 24.19 -13.16
N HIS A 160 12.93 25.02 -13.25
CA HIS A 160 13.32 25.90 -12.15
C HIS A 160 12.11 26.80 -11.83
N THR A 161 11.54 26.62 -10.65
CA THR A 161 10.60 27.61 -10.12
C THR A 161 11.43 28.72 -9.49
N ASP A 162 10.99 29.97 -9.65
CA ASP A 162 11.49 31.06 -8.82
C ASP A 162 11.51 30.60 -7.36
N ASP A 163 12.61 30.89 -6.65
CA ASP A 163 12.92 30.38 -5.29
C ASP A 163 11.87 30.75 -4.20
N ASP A 164 10.77 31.39 -4.58
CA ASP A 164 9.75 31.96 -3.69
C ASP A 164 8.57 31.03 -3.37
N ILE A 165 8.29 29.97 -4.14
CA ILE A 165 7.14 29.09 -3.87
C ILE A 165 7.56 27.82 -3.13
N SER A 166 7.23 27.74 -1.85
CA SER A 166 7.38 26.53 -1.03
C SER A 166 6.54 25.37 -1.59
N ILE A 167 7.02 24.13 -1.44
CA ILE A 167 6.25 22.92 -1.78
C ILE A 167 4.89 22.91 -1.08
N GLU A 168 4.85 23.39 0.15
CA GLU A 168 3.62 23.50 0.93
C GLU A 168 2.60 24.40 0.23
N ASP A 169 3.05 25.54 -0.28
CA ASP A 169 2.20 26.49 -0.98
C ASP A 169 1.73 25.90 -2.32
N GLY A 170 2.59 25.20 -3.05
CA GLY A 170 2.21 24.47 -4.25
C GLY A 170 1.12 23.43 -3.98
N LEU A 171 1.25 22.65 -2.90
CA LEU A 171 0.24 21.65 -2.51
C LEU A 171 -1.08 22.30 -2.07
N ARG A 172 -1.01 23.44 -1.36
CA ARG A 172 -2.19 24.22 -0.94
C ARG A 172 -2.90 24.86 -2.14
N GLN A 173 -2.16 25.44 -3.07
CA GLN A 173 -2.71 26.01 -4.31
C GLN A 173 -3.41 24.94 -5.14
N LEU A 174 -2.78 23.77 -5.29
CA LEU A 174 -3.40 22.63 -5.97
C LEU A 174 -4.69 22.22 -5.26
N LEU A 175 -4.69 22.06 -3.94
CA LEU A 175 -5.90 21.74 -3.17
C LEU A 175 -6.99 22.80 -3.28
N ALA A 176 -6.63 24.08 -3.28
CA ALA A 176 -7.57 25.18 -3.41
C ALA A 176 -8.21 25.23 -4.80
N SER A 177 -7.51 24.74 -5.83
CA SER A 177 -8.03 24.66 -7.20
C SER A 177 -9.07 23.54 -7.40
N LEU A 178 -9.18 22.59 -6.46
CA LEU A 178 -10.06 21.43 -6.61
C LEU A 178 -11.51 21.74 -6.24
N PRO A 179 -12.49 21.21 -7.02
CA PRO A 179 -13.89 21.37 -6.68
C PRO A 179 -14.21 20.78 -5.31
N GLN A 180 -15.09 21.45 -4.57
CA GLN A 180 -15.66 20.92 -3.32
C GLN A 180 -16.97 20.15 -3.57
N SER A 181 -17.47 20.14 -4.81
CA SER A 181 -18.57 19.28 -5.26
C SER A 181 -18.12 17.81 -5.36
N GLU A 182 -19.07 16.88 -5.28
CA GLU A 182 -18.85 15.41 -5.44
C GLU A 182 -18.02 14.73 -4.34
N VAL A 183 -17.49 15.49 -3.38
CA VAL A 183 -16.80 14.96 -2.21
C VAL A 183 -17.66 15.09 -0.95
N ASP A 184 -17.58 14.11 -0.06
CA ASP A 184 -18.37 14.13 1.17
C ASP A 184 -17.92 15.24 2.12
N GLN A 185 -18.81 15.61 3.03
CA GLN A 185 -18.61 16.66 4.04
C GLN A 185 -17.30 16.50 4.84
N CYS A 186 -16.86 15.27 5.07
CA CYS A 186 -15.59 15.02 5.76
C CYS A 186 -14.36 15.36 4.93
N VAL A 187 -14.40 15.09 3.62
CA VAL A 187 -13.33 15.51 2.72
C VAL A 187 -13.30 17.03 2.66
N GLN A 188 -14.45 17.69 2.51
CA GLN A 188 -14.55 19.15 2.55
C GLN A 188 -13.99 19.74 3.86
N TYR A 189 -14.30 19.11 4.99
CA TYR A 189 -13.77 19.50 6.30
C TYR A 189 -12.24 19.37 6.38
N PHE A 190 -11.68 18.23 5.98
CA PHE A 190 -10.23 18.02 6.02
C PHE A 190 -9.49 18.89 5.00
N THR A 191 -10.08 19.16 3.84
CA THR A 191 -9.54 20.10 2.85
C THR A 191 -9.54 21.51 3.40
N SER A 192 -10.64 21.95 4.01
CA SER A 192 -10.71 23.24 4.69
C SER A 192 -9.69 23.34 5.83
N LEU A 193 -9.48 22.28 6.59
CA LEU A 193 -8.46 22.21 7.64
C LEU A 193 -7.04 22.33 7.07
N ALA A 194 -6.75 21.63 5.97
CA ALA A 194 -5.45 21.69 5.30
C ALA A 194 -5.15 23.08 4.73
N LEU A 195 -6.19 23.81 4.28
CA LEU A 195 -6.06 25.16 3.72
C LEU A 195 -6.00 26.25 4.81
N ARG A 196 -6.76 26.11 5.90
CA ARG A 196 -6.91 27.13 6.96
C ARG A 196 -5.76 27.14 7.97
N GLU A 197 -5.25 25.97 8.34
CA GLU A 197 -4.33 25.87 9.47
C GLU A 197 -2.90 26.24 9.05
N SER A 198 -2.37 27.34 9.61
CA SER A 198 -0.94 27.65 9.53
C SER A 198 -0.15 26.59 10.31
N SER A 199 1.17 26.52 10.07
CA SER A 199 2.07 25.63 10.81
C SER A 199 1.98 25.77 12.35
N GLN A 200 1.33 26.80 12.89
CA GLN A 200 1.19 27.04 14.33
C GLN A 200 0.02 26.33 15.02
N SER A 201 -1.08 25.99 14.34
CA SER A 201 -2.28 25.41 14.99
C SER A 201 -2.32 23.87 14.99
N LEU A 202 -1.58 23.22 14.08
CA LEU A 202 -1.44 21.76 14.07
C LEU A 202 -0.77 21.19 15.33
N ALA A 203 -0.04 22.00 16.09
CA ALA A 203 0.54 21.63 17.38
C ALA A 203 -0.49 21.67 18.53
N SER A 204 -1.45 22.61 18.52
CA SER A 204 -2.43 22.77 19.59
C SER A 204 -3.51 21.68 19.60
N GLN A 205 -3.83 21.11 18.43
CA GLN A 205 -4.82 20.04 18.27
C GLN A 205 -4.34 18.66 18.77
N ARG A 206 -3.06 18.50 19.15
CA ARG A 206 -2.50 17.22 19.65
C ARG A 206 -1.80 17.29 21.00
N GLY A 207 -1.74 18.46 21.64
CA GLY A 207 -1.17 18.62 22.97
C GLY A 207 -2.22 19.11 23.95
N GLY A 208 -2.84 18.19 24.68
CA GLY A 208 -3.35 18.51 26.01
C GLY A 208 -2.17 18.83 26.92
N LEU A 209 -1.68 20.07 26.87
CA LEU A 209 -0.85 20.63 27.92
C LEU A 209 -1.75 21.59 28.70
N TRP A 210 -2.21 21.15 29.86
CA TRP A 210 -2.92 21.98 30.82
C TRP A 210 -1.95 23.06 31.31
N CYS A 211 -1.97 24.23 30.69
CA CYS A 211 -1.29 25.42 31.23
C CYS A 211 -2.21 26.06 32.27
N PHE A 212 -2.05 25.68 33.53
CA PHE A 212 -2.53 26.50 34.65
C PHE A 212 -1.76 27.83 34.65
N GLY A 213 -2.48 28.92 34.40
CA GLY A 213 -2.16 30.31 34.78
C GLY A 213 -0.73 30.82 34.59
N GLY A 214 -0.50 31.63 33.55
CA GLY A 214 0.64 32.54 33.50
C GLY A 214 1.04 33.01 32.09
N ASN A 215 1.33 34.30 31.94
CA ASN A 215 1.73 34.96 30.70
C ASN A 215 2.99 34.33 30.07
N GLY A 216 2.82 33.45 29.09
CA GLY A 216 3.90 32.75 28.37
C GLY A 216 3.99 33.07 26.87
N LEU A 217 3.49 34.23 26.44
CA LEU A 217 3.35 34.60 25.03
C LEU A 217 4.66 34.73 24.20
N PRO A 218 5.87 34.92 24.76
CA PRO A 218 7.09 34.94 23.93
C PRO A 218 7.78 33.57 23.75
N TYR A 219 7.59 32.61 24.66
CA TYR A 219 8.32 31.32 24.61
C TYR A 219 7.62 30.27 23.72
N ALA A 220 6.33 30.46 23.41
CA ALA A 220 5.59 29.58 22.49
C ALA A 220 6.02 29.78 21.02
N GLN A 221 6.54 30.94 20.62
CA GLN A 221 6.88 31.21 19.21
C GLN A 221 8.07 30.40 18.70
N SER A 222 8.99 29.96 19.58
CA SER A 222 10.15 29.14 19.20
C SER A 222 9.88 27.63 19.17
N LEU A 223 8.70 27.17 19.62
CA LEU A 223 8.27 25.77 19.67
C LEU A 223 7.07 25.45 18.75
N THR A 224 6.59 26.43 17.98
CA THR A 224 5.29 26.35 17.25
C THR A 224 5.37 26.20 15.73
N SER A 225 6.54 25.98 15.12
CA SER A 225 6.55 25.55 13.72
C SER A 225 6.27 24.05 13.63
N THR A 226 5.06 23.69 13.19
CA THR A 226 4.79 22.32 12.72
C THR A 226 5.79 22.00 11.61
N PRO A 227 6.56 20.88 11.71
CA PRO A 227 7.50 20.50 10.66
C PRO A 227 6.82 20.48 9.29
N SER A 228 7.48 21.07 8.29
CA SER A 228 7.04 21.15 6.89
C SER A 228 6.44 19.83 6.38
N GLU A 229 7.11 18.71 6.68
CA GLU A 229 6.69 17.34 6.36
C GLU A 229 5.27 16.99 6.85
N LYS A 230 4.86 17.50 8.02
CA LYS A 230 3.51 17.24 8.56
C LYS A 230 2.46 17.96 7.73
N VAL A 231 2.68 19.22 7.36
CA VAL A 231 1.75 20.01 6.53
C VAL A 231 1.60 19.36 5.16
N GLU A 232 2.72 19.00 4.52
CA GLU A 232 2.75 18.26 3.26
C GLU A 232 1.96 16.95 3.38
N THR A 233 2.16 16.20 4.47
CA THR A 233 1.42 14.95 4.71
C THR A 233 -0.09 15.18 4.77
N PHE A 234 -0.56 16.21 5.47
CA PHE A 234 -2.00 16.50 5.56
C PHE A 234 -2.57 16.91 4.20
N CYS A 235 -1.86 17.76 3.45
CA CYS A 235 -2.26 18.15 2.11
C CYS A 235 -2.36 16.93 1.18
N LEU A 236 -1.35 16.05 1.20
CA LEU A 236 -1.35 14.81 0.44
C LEU A 236 -2.49 13.86 0.87
N GLN A 237 -2.84 13.82 2.16
CA GLN A 237 -3.99 13.03 2.62
C GLN A 237 -5.32 13.55 2.09
N ALA A 238 -5.51 14.87 2.02
CA ALA A 238 -6.67 15.48 1.39
C ALA A 238 -6.68 15.20 -0.13
N LEU A 239 -5.54 15.37 -0.81
CA LEU A 239 -5.39 15.04 -2.23
C LEU A 239 -5.68 13.57 -2.53
N VAL A 240 -5.30 12.63 -1.65
CA VAL A 240 -5.68 11.22 -1.79
C VAL A 240 -7.20 11.07 -1.83
N GLN A 241 -7.95 11.79 -1.00
CA GLN A 241 -9.42 11.70 -1.02
C GLN A 241 -10.03 12.33 -2.27
N HIS A 242 -9.56 13.51 -2.68
CA HIS A 242 -10.01 14.15 -3.93
C HIS A 242 -9.69 13.29 -5.16
N SER A 243 -8.51 12.66 -5.19
CA SER A 243 -8.12 11.77 -6.30
C SER A 243 -8.97 10.51 -6.42
N LYS A 244 -9.84 10.18 -5.45
CA LYS A 244 -10.80 9.08 -5.62
C LYS A 244 -11.96 9.44 -6.54
N VAL A 245 -12.17 10.74 -6.80
CA VAL A 245 -13.23 11.26 -7.67
C VAL A 245 -12.65 11.48 -9.07
N GLN A 246 -13.32 10.91 -10.08
CA GLN A 246 -12.88 10.93 -11.48
C GLN A 246 -12.66 12.36 -12.00
N SER A 247 -13.64 13.25 -11.81
CA SER A 247 -13.62 14.64 -12.29
C SER A 247 -12.47 15.44 -11.67
N HIS A 248 -12.18 15.21 -10.39
CA HIS A 248 -11.10 15.89 -9.68
C HIS A 248 -9.71 15.45 -10.18
N CYS A 249 -9.56 14.20 -10.64
CA CYS A 249 -8.31 13.73 -11.22
C CYS A 249 -7.90 14.53 -12.45
N ASP A 250 -8.86 14.88 -13.31
CA ASP A 250 -8.61 15.69 -14.49
C ASP A 250 -8.14 17.11 -14.09
N HIS A 251 -8.76 17.70 -13.06
CA HIS A 251 -8.30 18.96 -12.47
C HIS A 251 -6.90 18.88 -11.85
N VAL A 252 -6.57 17.78 -11.14
CA VAL A 252 -5.23 17.57 -10.58
C VAL A 252 -4.17 17.59 -11.67
N VAL A 253 -4.41 16.89 -12.79
CA VAL A 253 -3.46 16.85 -13.91
C VAL A 253 -3.40 18.19 -14.64
N ALA A 254 -4.54 18.85 -14.88
CA ALA A 254 -4.61 20.14 -15.56
C ALA A 254 -3.87 21.26 -14.79
N ASN A 255 -3.88 21.23 -13.46
CA ASN A 255 -3.18 22.19 -12.60
C ASN A 255 -1.72 21.78 -12.30
N GLY A 256 -1.09 20.93 -13.12
CA GLY A 256 0.33 20.59 -12.98
C GLY A 256 0.66 19.64 -11.81
N GLY A 257 -0.35 18.96 -11.26
CA GLY A 257 -0.19 18.10 -10.08
C GLY A 257 0.82 16.97 -10.26
N LEU A 258 0.99 16.42 -11.47
CA LEU A 258 1.97 15.36 -11.74
C LEU A 258 3.41 15.82 -11.52
N LEU A 259 3.77 17.02 -11.97
CA LEU A 259 5.10 17.59 -11.80
C LEU A 259 5.35 17.98 -10.34
N LEU A 260 4.35 18.57 -9.67
CA LEU A 260 4.43 18.90 -8.25
C LEU A 260 4.65 17.65 -7.40
N LEU A 261 3.86 16.59 -7.63
CA LEU A 261 4.01 15.33 -6.92
C LEU A 261 5.39 14.69 -7.15
N GLN A 262 5.94 14.82 -8.35
CA GLN A 262 7.28 14.32 -8.68
C GLN A 262 8.37 15.11 -7.94
N ARG A 263 8.20 16.42 -7.80
CA ARG A 263 9.06 17.26 -6.98
C ARG A 263 9.03 16.84 -5.51
N VAL A 264 7.84 16.66 -4.94
CA VAL A 264 7.69 16.21 -3.54
C VAL A 264 8.29 14.81 -3.36
N TYR A 265 8.10 13.92 -4.33
CA TYR A 265 8.67 12.57 -4.33
C TYR A 265 10.21 12.62 -4.26
N GLN A 266 10.85 13.47 -5.06
CA GLN A 266 12.31 13.60 -5.09
C GLN A 266 12.86 14.23 -3.80
N LEU A 267 12.17 15.22 -3.24
CA LEU A 267 12.61 15.95 -2.04
C LEU A 267 12.40 15.17 -0.73
N ARG A 268 11.40 14.28 -0.69
CA ARG A 268 11.03 13.51 0.52
C ARG A 268 11.31 12.01 0.39
N ARG A 269 12.43 11.62 -0.23
CA ARG A 269 12.82 10.19 -0.38
C ARG A 269 12.94 9.45 0.95
N ASP A 270 13.25 10.18 2.02
CA ASP A 270 13.38 9.72 3.40
C ASP A 270 12.05 9.46 4.11
N SER A 271 10.93 10.03 3.64
CA SER A 271 9.61 9.88 4.28
C SER A 271 8.73 8.84 3.58
N PRO A 272 8.73 7.56 3.99
CA PRO A 272 7.91 6.51 3.36
C PRO A 272 6.40 6.80 3.42
N LYS A 273 5.96 7.64 4.38
CA LYS A 273 4.57 8.05 4.53
C LYS A 273 4.13 9.00 3.42
N ILE A 274 4.97 9.97 3.06
CA ILE A 274 4.74 10.90 1.95
C ILE A 274 4.77 10.12 0.64
N GLN A 275 5.82 9.31 0.43
CA GLN A 275 5.97 8.47 -0.75
C GLN A 275 4.73 7.60 -1.02
N ARG A 276 4.22 6.95 0.04
CA ARG A 276 2.99 6.15 -0.05
C ARG A 276 1.78 6.98 -0.47
N ASN A 277 1.58 8.17 0.11
CA ASN A 277 0.44 9.01 -0.26
C ASN A 277 0.53 9.47 -1.72
N ILE A 278 1.72 9.83 -2.19
CA ILE A 278 1.95 10.22 -3.58
C ILE A 278 1.57 9.07 -4.52
N VAL A 279 2.09 7.86 -4.28
CA VAL A 279 1.80 6.71 -5.16
C VAL A 279 0.34 6.29 -5.08
N ARG A 280 -0.34 6.52 -3.95
CA ARG A 280 -1.80 6.36 -3.85
C ARG A 280 -2.54 7.33 -4.77
N ILE A 281 -2.15 8.61 -4.79
CA ILE A 281 -2.72 9.61 -5.71
C ILE A 281 -2.49 9.16 -7.14
N ILE A 282 -1.25 8.84 -7.53
CA ILE A 282 -0.92 8.35 -8.88
C ILE A 282 -1.75 7.11 -9.23
N GLY A 283 -1.83 6.12 -8.34
CA GLY A 283 -2.63 4.92 -8.58
C GLY A 283 -4.13 5.19 -8.70
N ASN A 284 -4.65 6.29 -8.15
CA ASN A 284 -6.03 6.70 -8.39
C ASN A 284 -6.18 7.40 -9.74
N LEU A 285 -5.25 8.30 -10.11
CA LEU A 285 -5.22 8.92 -11.45
C LEU A 285 -5.15 7.86 -12.57
N THR A 286 -4.46 6.74 -12.33
CA THR A 286 -4.35 5.64 -13.31
C THR A 286 -5.66 4.89 -13.57
N LEU A 287 -6.72 5.12 -12.79
CA LEU A 287 -8.06 4.59 -13.09
C LEU A 287 -8.67 5.28 -14.32
N ASN A 288 -8.18 6.48 -14.67
CA ASN A 288 -8.64 7.30 -15.78
C ASN A 288 -7.78 7.02 -17.02
N ASP A 289 -8.32 6.26 -17.97
CA ASP A 289 -7.61 5.89 -19.20
C ASP A 289 -7.17 7.13 -20.02
N SER A 290 -7.91 8.25 -19.93
CA SER A 290 -7.56 9.54 -20.56
C SER A 290 -6.26 10.14 -20.03
N LEU A 291 -5.90 9.88 -18.76
CA LEU A 291 -4.73 10.47 -18.11
C LEU A 291 -3.46 9.63 -18.29
N HIS A 292 -3.56 8.42 -18.86
CA HIS A 292 -2.43 7.49 -18.97
C HIS A 292 -1.26 8.11 -19.73
N THR A 293 -1.51 8.78 -20.85
CA THR A 293 -0.48 9.46 -21.64
C THR A 293 0.28 10.51 -20.81
N ALA A 294 -0.44 11.36 -20.07
CA ALA A 294 0.17 12.39 -19.23
C ALA A 294 1.00 11.80 -18.08
N ILE A 295 0.53 10.72 -17.46
CA ILE A 295 1.24 10.01 -16.38
C ILE A 295 2.54 9.38 -16.92
N VAL A 296 2.50 8.79 -18.11
CA VAL A 296 3.70 8.19 -18.72
C VAL A 296 4.70 9.25 -19.12
N GLN A 297 4.26 10.34 -19.78
CA GLN A 297 5.13 11.43 -20.23
C GLN A 297 5.79 12.20 -19.09
N SER A 298 5.14 12.27 -17.93
CA SER A 298 5.74 12.87 -16.72
C SER A 298 6.75 11.95 -16.03
N GLY A 299 7.03 10.76 -16.56
CA GLY A 299 8.09 9.87 -16.05
C GLY A 299 7.70 9.03 -14.83
N TRP A 300 6.40 8.93 -14.49
CA TRP A 300 5.96 8.11 -13.36
C TRP A 300 6.18 6.61 -13.58
N VAL A 301 6.25 6.13 -14.83
CA VAL A 301 6.49 4.70 -15.11
C VAL A 301 7.85 4.26 -14.56
N ALA A 302 8.90 5.08 -14.70
CA ALA A 302 10.22 4.79 -14.14
C ALA A 302 10.16 4.65 -12.61
N VAL A 303 9.49 5.61 -11.96
CA VAL A 303 9.31 5.62 -10.49
C VAL A 303 8.53 4.41 -10.01
N LEU A 304 7.46 4.02 -10.73
CA LEU A 304 6.66 2.85 -10.41
C LEU A 304 7.43 1.54 -10.66
N ALA A 305 8.25 1.47 -11.70
CA ALA A 305 9.11 0.32 -12.01
C ALA A 305 10.21 0.10 -10.96
N GLU A 306 10.76 1.18 -10.40
CA GLU A 306 11.65 1.11 -9.24
C GLU A 306 10.88 0.65 -7.99
N MET A 307 9.71 1.26 -7.73
CA MET A 307 8.96 1.01 -6.50
C MET A 307 8.36 -0.39 -6.41
N ILE A 308 7.93 -0.99 -7.53
CA ILE A 308 7.43 -2.38 -7.53
C ILE A 308 8.51 -3.38 -7.14
N GLN A 309 9.79 -3.04 -7.33
CA GLN A 309 10.94 -3.85 -6.92
C GLN A 309 11.37 -3.58 -5.45
N SER A 310 10.70 -2.67 -4.75
CA SER A 310 11.00 -2.35 -3.35
C SER A 310 10.76 -3.56 -2.44
N PRO A 311 11.63 -3.81 -1.44
CA PRO A 311 11.38 -4.83 -0.41
C PRO A 311 10.17 -4.49 0.48
N HIS A 312 9.70 -3.24 0.46
CA HIS A 312 8.53 -2.82 1.22
C HIS A 312 7.23 -3.13 0.49
N ILE A 313 6.54 -4.19 0.93
CA ILE A 313 5.34 -4.73 0.29
C ILE A 313 4.24 -3.71 0.08
N MET A 314 4.02 -2.79 1.03
CA MET A 314 2.99 -1.76 0.86
C MET A 314 3.33 -0.84 -0.31
N GLN A 315 4.59 -0.40 -0.43
CA GLN A 315 5.04 0.43 -1.56
C GLN A 315 4.94 -0.35 -2.87
N ALA A 316 5.48 -1.57 -2.90
CA ALA A 316 5.43 -2.43 -4.08
C ALA A 316 3.99 -2.73 -4.53
N SER A 317 3.07 -2.96 -3.59
CA SER A 317 1.65 -3.18 -3.85
C SER A 317 0.95 -1.95 -4.41
N HIS A 318 1.23 -0.75 -3.88
CA HIS A 318 0.69 0.49 -4.44
C HIS A 318 1.20 0.73 -5.87
N ALA A 319 2.48 0.46 -6.14
CA ALA A 319 3.06 0.56 -7.46
C ALA A 319 2.47 -0.49 -8.42
N ALA A 320 2.34 -1.74 -7.97
CA ALA A 320 1.72 -2.82 -8.74
C ALA A 320 0.27 -2.50 -9.12
N ARG A 321 -0.50 -1.90 -8.20
CA ARG A 321 -1.86 -1.41 -8.49
C ARG A 321 -1.86 -0.36 -9.59
N ALA A 322 -1.01 0.66 -9.48
CA ALA A 322 -0.90 1.74 -10.46
C ALA A 322 -0.49 1.20 -11.84
N LEU A 323 0.54 0.36 -11.90
CA LEU A 323 0.99 -0.26 -13.14
C LEU A 323 -0.06 -1.20 -13.74
N ALA A 324 -0.76 -1.99 -12.93
CA ALA A 324 -1.85 -2.84 -13.42
C ALA A 324 -3.00 -2.01 -14.02
N ASN A 325 -3.31 -0.85 -13.44
CA ASN A 325 -4.31 0.07 -13.97
C ASN A 325 -3.84 0.77 -15.26
N LEU A 326 -2.56 1.13 -15.39
CA LEU A 326 -1.98 1.63 -16.65
C LEU A 326 -1.97 0.55 -17.75
N ASP A 327 -1.83 -0.71 -17.37
CA ASP A 327 -1.69 -1.82 -18.32
C ASP A 327 -3.04 -2.32 -18.87
N ARG A 328 -3.64 -1.52 -19.76
CA ARG A 328 -4.89 -1.88 -20.45
C ARG A 328 -4.72 -2.96 -21.53
N ASP A 329 -3.48 -3.29 -21.88
CA ASP A 329 -3.17 -4.38 -22.81
C ASP A 329 -3.28 -5.75 -22.14
N ALA A 330 -2.78 -5.90 -20.90
CA ALA A 330 -2.85 -7.17 -20.18
C ALA A 330 -4.07 -7.27 -19.26
N VAL A 331 -4.48 -6.17 -18.63
CA VAL A 331 -5.44 -6.14 -17.54
C VAL A 331 -6.70 -5.40 -17.97
N ARG A 332 -7.85 -6.07 -17.89
CA ARG A 332 -9.16 -5.44 -18.13
C ARG A 332 -9.76 -4.87 -16.86
N GLN A 333 -9.49 -5.52 -15.73
CA GLN A 333 -9.99 -5.12 -14.42
C GLN A 333 -9.40 -3.77 -13.98
N LYS A 334 -10.14 -3.07 -13.11
CA LYS A 334 -9.68 -1.83 -12.48
C LYS A 334 -9.56 -2.05 -10.98
N TYR A 335 -8.41 -1.65 -10.42
CA TYR A 335 -8.10 -1.82 -9.01
C TYR A 335 -8.19 -0.47 -8.29
N GLN A 336 -9.32 -0.26 -7.61
CA GLN A 336 -9.58 0.97 -6.87
C GLN A 336 -8.71 1.11 -5.61
N ASP A 337 -8.67 2.32 -5.02
CA ASP A 337 -7.96 2.57 -3.76
C ASP A 337 -8.47 1.63 -2.65
N GLY A 338 -7.53 1.00 -1.95
CA GLY A 338 -7.80 -0.04 -0.96
C GLY A 338 -7.90 -1.46 -1.51
N VAL A 339 -7.83 -1.69 -2.83
CA VAL A 339 -7.68 -3.04 -3.41
C VAL A 339 -6.26 -3.23 -3.93
N TYR A 340 -5.54 -4.14 -3.28
CA TYR A 340 -4.11 -4.34 -3.46
C TYR A 340 -3.80 -5.71 -4.05
N ILE A 341 -2.92 -5.73 -5.05
CA ILE A 341 -2.49 -6.96 -5.71
C ILE A 341 -1.26 -7.47 -4.96
N LEU A 342 -1.41 -8.58 -4.24
CA LEU A 342 -0.29 -9.23 -3.59
C LEU A 342 0.35 -10.30 -4.49
N HIS A 343 -0.44 -10.97 -5.33
CA HIS A 343 0.06 -11.93 -6.31
C HIS A 343 -0.93 -12.12 -7.47
N PRO A 344 -0.48 -12.20 -8.74
CA PRO A 344 0.84 -11.78 -9.22
C PRO A 344 0.91 -10.25 -9.36
N GLN A 345 2.00 -9.64 -8.89
CA GLN A 345 2.24 -8.20 -9.05
C GLN A 345 2.66 -7.86 -10.49
N CYS A 346 3.46 -8.74 -11.11
CA CYS A 346 4.00 -8.62 -12.46
C CYS A 346 3.20 -9.45 -13.48
N ARG A 347 3.42 -9.19 -14.78
CA ARG A 347 2.98 -10.05 -15.89
C ARG A 347 3.75 -11.37 -15.81
N THR A 348 3.15 -12.41 -15.26
CA THR A 348 3.75 -13.75 -15.26
C THR A 348 2.87 -14.72 -16.05
N LYS A 349 3.49 -15.43 -17.00
CA LYS A 349 2.87 -16.60 -17.68
C LYS A 349 3.14 -17.89 -16.91
N TYR A 350 4.23 -17.92 -16.14
CA TYR A 350 4.66 -18.99 -15.24
C TYR A 350 5.30 -18.37 -14.00
N ALA A 351 5.21 -19.08 -12.86
CA ALA A 351 5.89 -18.69 -11.63
C ALA A 351 7.37 -18.42 -11.92
N CYS A 352 7.87 -17.26 -11.54
CA CYS A 352 9.32 -17.06 -11.52
C CYS A 352 9.87 -17.98 -10.42
N LEU A 353 10.46 -19.10 -10.82
CA LEU A 353 11.15 -20.07 -9.96
C LEU A 353 12.61 -19.66 -9.69
N TYR A 354 12.95 -18.38 -9.82
CA TYR A 354 14.27 -17.90 -9.43
C TYR A 354 14.18 -17.25 -8.06
N GLU A 355 14.63 -18.03 -7.08
CA GLU A 355 14.96 -17.62 -5.73
C GLU A 355 15.87 -16.39 -5.75
N LEU A 356 15.43 -15.32 -5.08
CA LEU A 356 16.33 -14.38 -4.42
C LEU A 356 15.84 -14.27 -2.96
N PRO A 357 16.73 -14.47 -1.97
CA PRO A 357 16.36 -14.57 -0.57
C PRO A 357 16.04 -13.20 0.00
N LEU A 358 14.81 -12.73 -0.18
CA LEU A 358 14.27 -11.57 0.52
C LEU A 358 12.95 -11.95 1.21
N MET A 359 13.15 -12.52 2.40
CA MET A 359 12.31 -12.33 3.60
C MET A 359 11.57 -10.98 3.54
N LEU A 360 10.24 -10.84 3.61
CA LEU A 360 9.31 -11.26 4.65
C LEU A 360 7.87 -10.98 4.15
N THR A 361 7.07 -11.99 3.77
CA THR A 361 5.62 -12.04 4.07
C THR A 361 5.02 -13.39 3.74
N LYS A 362 3.94 -13.74 4.46
CA LYS A 362 3.13 -14.95 4.23
C LYS A 362 2.52 -15.04 2.84
N SER A 363 2.30 -13.90 2.18
CA SER A 363 1.82 -13.87 0.80
C SER A 363 2.84 -14.45 -0.18
N SER A 364 4.14 -14.34 0.09
CA SER A 364 5.17 -14.95 -0.77
C SER A 364 5.19 -16.46 -0.63
N TRP A 365 4.96 -17.01 0.57
CA TRP A 365 4.84 -18.46 0.76
C TRP A 365 3.64 -19.03 0.00
N LEU A 366 2.46 -18.42 0.15
CA LEU A 366 1.25 -18.89 -0.54
C LEU A 366 1.35 -18.71 -2.06
N ALA A 367 1.95 -17.61 -2.52
CA ALA A 367 2.23 -17.42 -3.95
C ALA A 367 3.20 -18.47 -4.51
N ALA A 368 4.21 -18.89 -3.73
CA ALA A 368 5.13 -19.95 -4.14
C ALA A 368 4.46 -21.33 -4.17
N ASP A 369 3.67 -21.67 -3.14
CA ASP A 369 3.03 -22.98 -3.02
C ASP A 369 1.81 -23.16 -3.93
N CYS A 370 1.22 -22.05 -4.39
CA CYS A 370 0.05 -22.00 -5.26
C CYS A 370 0.20 -20.86 -6.30
N PRO A 371 1.08 -21.01 -7.31
CA PRO A 371 1.46 -19.92 -8.22
C PRO A 371 0.33 -19.41 -9.12
N ASN A 372 -0.68 -20.23 -9.37
CA ASN A 372 -1.84 -19.88 -10.20
C ASN A 372 -2.90 -19.07 -9.43
N LEU A 373 -2.70 -18.83 -8.13
CA LEU A 373 -3.63 -18.01 -7.34
C LEU A 373 -3.49 -16.53 -7.70
N ARG A 374 -4.61 -15.83 -7.61
CA ARG A 374 -4.61 -14.37 -7.50
C ARG A 374 -4.90 -14.00 -6.05
N ILE A 375 -3.94 -13.38 -5.38
CA ILE A 375 -4.06 -12.95 -3.98
C ILE A 375 -4.30 -11.45 -3.98
N LEU A 376 -5.45 -11.05 -3.46
CA LEU A 376 -5.82 -9.65 -3.25
C LEU A 376 -5.88 -9.36 -1.76
N SER A 377 -5.39 -8.20 -1.36
CA SER A 377 -5.62 -7.63 -0.03
C SER A 377 -6.57 -6.45 -0.15
N VAL A 378 -7.43 -6.30 0.86
CA VAL A 378 -8.44 -5.25 0.89
C VAL A 378 -8.26 -4.44 2.16
N GLU A 379 -8.03 -3.14 1.99
CA GLU A 379 -8.00 -2.16 3.06
C GLU A 379 -9.38 -1.51 3.18
N TYR A 380 -9.82 -1.37 4.42
CA TYR A 380 -11.03 -0.65 4.78
C TYR A 380 -10.74 0.19 6.02
N ASP A 381 -11.31 1.38 6.07
CA ASP A 381 -11.07 2.31 7.17
C ASP A 381 -11.72 1.77 8.46
N THR A 382 -10.90 1.29 9.39
CA THR A 382 -11.32 0.94 10.76
C THR A 382 -10.81 1.98 11.73
N HIS A 383 -11.71 2.66 12.42
CA HIS A 383 -11.34 3.59 13.49
C HIS A 383 -11.40 2.85 14.82
N LEU A 384 -10.43 1.95 15.05
CA LEU A 384 -10.29 1.27 16.34
C LEU A 384 -9.94 2.25 17.48
N SER A 385 -9.42 3.44 17.15
CA SER A 385 -9.21 4.53 18.11
C SER A 385 -9.43 5.89 17.45
N ASP A 386 -10.22 6.73 18.12
CA ASP A 386 -10.77 7.99 17.64
C ASP A 386 -9.80 9.20 17.84
N TRP A 387 -8.47 8.96 17.78
CA TRP A 387 -7.42 9.94 18.08
C TRP A 387 -7.03 10.85 16.89
N LYS A 388 -7.75 10.76 15.77
CA LYS A 388 -7.63 11.72 14.65
C LYS A 388 -8.76 12.73 14.77
N ALA A 389 -8.55 13.96 14.25
CA ALA A 389 -9.60 14.97 14.16
C ALA A 389 -10.88 14.33 13.59
N LYS A 390 -11.95 14.36 14.38
CA LYS A 390 -13.22 13.73 14.02
C LYS A 390 -13.97 14.68 13.10
N CYS A 391 -14.28 14.21 11.89
CA CYS A 391 -15.26 14.90 11.08
C CYS A 391 -16.65 14.79 11.77
N PRO A 392 -17.38 15.91 11.95
CA PRO A 392 -18.72 15.90 12.56
C PRO A 392 -19.75 15.04 11.81
N ALA A 393 -19.56 14.84 10.49
CA ALA A 393 -20.43 14.08 9.61
C ALA A 393 -20.04 12.60 9.43
N GLU A 394 -19.00 12.10 10.13
CA GLU A 394 -18.38 10.78 9.89
C GLU A 394 -19.26 9.57 10.29
N ASN A 395 -20.37 9.80 11.00
CA ASN A 395 -21.12 8.71 11.63
C ASN A 395 -21.74 7.70 10.65
N GLN A 396 -22.02 8.10 9.40
CA GLN A 396 -22.64 7.21 8.40
C GLN A 396 -21.62 6.29 7.69
N ARG A 397 -20.39 6.76 7.43
CA ARG A 397 -19.29 6.00 6.78
C ARG A 397 -18.72 4.88 7.65
N LYS A 398 -19.04 4.87 8.94
CA LYS A 398 -18.54 3.90 9.93
C LYS A 398 -19.39 2.63 10.06
N SER A 399 -20.51 2.51 9.34
CA SER A 399 -21.36 1.30 9.43
C SER A 399 -20.77 0.12 8.64
N LEU A 400 -21.00 -1.10 9.13
CA LEU A 400 -20.64 -2.32 8.39
C LEU A 400 -21.31 -2.39 7.01
N ALA A 401 -22.55 -1.90 6.90
CA ALA A 401 -23.33 -1.92 5.67
C ALA A 401 -22.73 -1.03 4.56
N TYR A 402 -22.36 0.21 4.89
CA TYR A 402 -21.73 1.11 3.91
C TYR A 402 -20.41 0.54 3.39
N ARG A 403 -19.55 0.06 4.31
CA ARG A 403 -18.26 -0.57 3.95
C ARG A 403 -18.43 -1.81 3.09
N SER A 404 -19.43 -2.63 3.40
CA SER A 404 -19.77 -3.82 2.63
C SER A 404 -20.07 -3.45 1.17
N GLN A 405 -20.96 -2.48 0.96
CA GLN A 405 -21.34 -2.01 -0.37
C GLN A 405 -20.15 -1.39 -1.13
N GLU A 406 -19.36 -0.54 -0.46
CA GLU A 406 -18.18 0.09 -1.06
C GLU A 406 -17.17 -0.97 -1.52
N LEU A 407 -16.84 -1.94 -0.65
CA LEU A 407 -15.89 -2.99 -0.97
C LEU A 407 -16.41 -3.95 -2.03
N LEU A 408 -17.68 -4.34 -2.00
CA LEU A 408 -18.29 -5.19 -3.02
C LEU A 408 -18.15 -4.58 -4.41
N ARG A 409 -18.44 -3.28 -4.55
CA ARG A 409 -18.27 -2.56 -5.81
C ARG A 409 -16.81 -2.60 -6.28
N LYS A 410 -15.86 -2.31 -5.38
CA LYS A 410 -14.42 -2.36 -5.71
C LYS A 410 -13.96 -3.77 -6.11
N LEU A 411 -14.46 -4.81 -5.46
CA LEU A 411 -14.11 -6.20 -5.74
C LEU A 411 -14.73 -6.68 -7.05
N LYS A 412 -15.97 -6.26 -7.37
CA LYS A 412 -16.61 -6.49 -8.68
C LYS A 412 -15.74 -5.91 -9.80
N ASP A 413 -15.28 -4.67 -9.66
CA ASP A 413 -14.41 -4.01 -10.65
C ASP A 413 -13.03 -4.67 -10.79
N ALA A 414 -12.51 -5.22 -9.68
CA ALA A 414 -11.30 -6.06 -9.68
C ALA A 414 -11.54 -7.47 -10.26
N GLY A 415 -12.75 -7.78 -10.72
CA GLY A 415 -13.15 -9.07 -11.30
C GLY A 415 -13.15 -10.21 -10.29
N VAL A 416 -13.47 -9.94 -9.03
CA VAL A 416 -13.70 -10.98 -8.01
C VAL A 416 -15.09 -11.57 -8.23
N GLY A 417 -15.20 -12.90 -8.15
CA GLY A 417 -16.43 -13.63 -8.50
C GLY A 417 -16.49 -14.15 -9.92
N VAL A 418 -15.54 -13.81 -10.81
CA VAL A 418 -15.40 -14.42 -12.15
C VAL A 418 -14.67 -15.77 -12.09
N ARG A 419 -13.87 -15.98 -11.04
CA ARG A 419 -13.11 -17.20 -10.75
C ARG A 419 -13.45 -17.69 -9.34
N PRO A 420 -13.20 -18.97 -9.00
CA PRO A 420 -13.35 -19.45 -7.63
C PRO A 420 -12.68 -18.54 -6.59
N VAL A 421 -13.40 -18.22 -5.51
CA VAL A 421 -12.98 -17.31 -4.45
C VAL A 421 -12.89 -18.06 -3.13
N VAL A 422 -11.77 -17.88 -2.43
CA VAL A 422 -11.62 -18.25 -1.02
C VAL A 422 -11.42 -16.97 -0.23
N TRP A 423 -12.27 -16.75 0.77
CA TRP A 423 -12.15 -15.59 1.65
C TRP A 423 -11.28 -15.94 2.83
N VAL A 424 -10.34 -15.06 3.17
CA VAL A 424 -9.52 -15.17 4.38
C VAL A 424 -9.68 -13.88 5.15
N ALA A 425 -10.26 -13.98 6.34
CA ALA A 425 -10.63 -12.80 7.11
C ALA A 425 -10.22 -12.95 8.58
N HIS A 426 -9.83 -11.83 9.18
CA HIS A 426 -9.43 -11.75 10.58
C HIS A 426 -10.32 -10.75 11.32
N SER A 427 -10.71 -11.08 12.55
CA SER A 427 -11.45 -10.20 13.45
C SER A 427 -12.69 -9.58 12.76
N MET A 428 -12.91 -8.27 12.89
CA MET A 428 -14.05 -7.56 12.29
C MET A 428 -14.15 -7.76 10.76
N GLY A 429 -13.04 -8.04 10.08
CA GLY A 429 -13.04 -8.33 8.64
C GLY A 429 -13.90 -9.55 8.29
N GLY A 430 -14.04 -10.53 9.19
CA GLY A 430 -14.90 -11.68 8.96
C GLY A 430 -16.38 -11.33 8.96
N LEU A 431 -16.80 -10.40 9.83
CA LEU A 431 -18.18 -9.88 9.82
C LEU A 431 -18.47 -9.07 8.56
N LEU A 432 -17.47 -8.31 8.09
CA LEU A 432 -17.56 -7.58 6.84
C LEU A 432 -17.72 -8.54 5.65
N VAL A 433 -16.97 -9.65 5.61
CA VAL A 433 -17.15 -10.71 4.60
C VAL A 433 -18.55 -11.31 4.66
N LYS A 434 -19.07 -11.63 5.85
CA LYS A 434 -20.45 -12.11 5.98
C LYS A 434 -21.46 -11.12 5.41
N LYS A 435 -21.31 -9.83 5.74
CA LYS A 435 -22.20 -8.77 5.26
C LYS A 435 -22.11 -8.61 3.74
N MET A 436 -20.91 -8.68 3.18
CA MET A 436 -20.69 -8.64 1.74
C MET A 436 -21.36 -9.82 1.02
N LEU A 437 -21.24 -11.04 1.55
CA LEU A 437 -21.89 -12.21 0.95
C LEU A 437 -23.41 -12.15 1.11
N LEU A 438 -23.92 -11.65 2.23
CA LEU A 438 -25.35 -11.42 2.40
C LEU A 438 -25.88 -10.38 1.39
N ASP A 439 -25.19 -9.25 1.22
CA ASP A 439 -25.58 -8.23 0.25
C ASP A 439 -25.50 -8.73 -1.19
N ALA A 440 -24.43 -9.45 -1.52
CA ALA A 440 -24.24 -10.07 -2.84
C ALA A 440 -25.27 -11.17 -3.14
N SER A 441 -25.83 -11.85 -2.13
CA SER A 441 -26.91 -12.82 -2.34
C SER A 441 -28.25 -12.18 -2.73
N LYS A 442 -28.44 -10.91 -2.36
CA LYS A 442 -29.67 -10.14 -2.66
C LYS A 442 -29.58 -9.40 -4.00
N ASP A 443 -28.37 -9.21 -4.52
CA ASP A 443 -28.11 -8.52 -5.77
C ASP A 443 -27.88 -9.53 -6.91
N PRO A 444 -28.78 -9.61 -7.92
CA PRO A 444 -28.62 -10.51 -9.06
C PRO A 444 -27.29 -10.33 -9.81
N ASP A 445 -26.77 -9.11 -9.87
CA ASP A 445 -25.51 -8.78 -10.54
C ASP A 445 -24.29 -9.41 -9.86
N LEU A 446 -24.40 -9.65 -8.55
CA LEU A 446 -23.35 -10.24 -7.72
C LEU A 446 -23.55 -11.75 -7.52
N SER A 447 -24.57 -12.34 -8.15
CA SER A 447 -24.78 -13.80 -8.13
C SER A 447 -23.54 -14.62 -8.55
N PRO A 448 -22.67 -14.19 -9.49
CA PRO A 448 -21.44 -14.93 -9.79
C PRO A 448 -20.48 -15.00 -8.60
N LEU A 449 -20.44 -13.96 -7.75
CA LEU A 449 -19.57 -13.91 -6.56
C LEU A 449 -19.97 -14.99 -5.54
N ILE A 450 -21.28 -15.16 -5.32
CA ILE A 450 -21.81 -16.17 -4.40
C ILE A 450 -21.54 -17.57 -4.94
N LYS A 451 -21.91 -17.83 -6.21
CA LYS A 451 -21.70 -19.15 -6.85
C LYS A 451 -20.23 -19.57 -6.89
N ASN A 452 -19.33 -18.60 -7.07
CA ASN A 452 -17.90 -18.86 -7.12
C ASN A 452 -17.19 -18.79 -5.77
N THR A 453 -17.87 -18.41 -4.69
CA THR A 453 -17.31 -18.53 -3.34
C THR A 453 -17.26 -20.01 -2.97
N LYS A 454 -16.05 -20.54 -2.73
CA LYS A 454 -15.83 -21.97 -2.45
C LYS A 454 -15.45 -22.26 -1.01
N GLY A 455 -14.84 -21.29 -0.34
CA GLY A 455 -14.47 -21.43 1.05
C GLY A 455 -14.24 -20.12 1.76
N ILE A 456 -14.38 -20.15 3.08
CA ILE A 456 -14.20 -19.00 3.96
C ILE A 456 -13.38 -19.45 5.18
N LEU A 457 -12.26 -18.79 5.39
CA LEU A 457 -11.36 -18.99 6.51
C LEU A 457 -11.47 -17.80 7.46
N PHE A 458 -11.81 -18.08 8.72
CA PHE A 458 -11.94 -17.07 9.76
C PHE A 458 -10.82 -17.18 10.79
N TYR A 459 -10.14 -16.07 11.10
CA TYR A 459 -9.19 -15.96 12.20
C TYR A 459 -9.75 -15.06 13.30
N SER A 460 -9.99 -15.61 14.49
CA SER A 460 -10.49 -14.89 15.67
C SER A 460 -11.64 -13.92 15.33
N VAL A 461 -12.67 -14.38 14.61
CA VAL A 461 -13.79 -13.54 14.19
C VAL A 461 -14.90 -13.60 15.23
N PRO A 462 -15.36 -12.48 15.82
CA PRO A 462 -16.38 -12.51 16.86
C PRO A 462 -17.78 -12.67 16.27
N HIS A 463 -18.14 -13.88 15.83
CA HIS A 463 -19.41 -14.19 15.18
C HIS A 463 -20.63 -13.86 16.05
N HIS A 464 -20.52 -14.08 17.36
CA HIS A 464 -21.57 -13.77 18.34
C HIS A 464 -21.31 -12.45 19.10
N GLY A 465 -20.32 -11.67 18.66
CA GLY A 465 -19.84 -10.47 19.36
C GLY A 465 -18.95 -10.82 20.54
N THR A 466 -18.21 -9.85 21.06
CA THR A 466 -17.32 -10.06 22.21
C THR A 466 -17.97 -9.57 23.49
N PHE A 467 -17.55 -10.09 24.64
CA PHE A 467 -18.03 -9.67 25.96
C PHE A 467 -17.55 -8.25 26.27
N MET A 468 -18.12 -7.25 25.61
CA MET A 468 -17.77 -5.84 25.81
C MET A 468 -18.37 -5.29 27.11
N ALA A 469 -19.42 -5.92 27.65
CA ALA A 469 -20.15 -5.45 28.83
C ALA A 469 -19.42 -5.68 30.17
N GLU A 470 -18.48 -6.63 30.22
CA GLU A 470 -17.71 -6.95 31.43
C GLU A 470 -16.45 -6.09 31.60
N TYR A 471 -16.00 -5.42 30.54
CA TYR A 471 -14.90 -4.46 30.64
C TYR A 471 -15.37 -3.18 31.32
N SER A 472 -14.52 -2.64 32.20
CA SER A 472 -14.77 -1.35 32.83
C SER A 472 -15.03 -0.27 31.77
N VAL A 473 -15.89 0.69 32.09
CA VAL A 473 -16.23 1.82 31.21
C VAL A 473 -14.97 2.47 30.65
N ASN A 474 -13.91 2.60 31.46
CA ASN A 474 -12.62 3.16 31.07
C ASN A 474 -11.88 2.29 30.05
N VAL A 475 -11.93 0.96 30.16
CA VAL A 475 -11.31 0.03 29.19
C VAL A 475 -12.09 0.03 27.87
N ARG A 476 -13.42 0.12 27.90
CA ARG A 476 -14.24 0.27 26.68
C ARG A 476 -13.90 1.56 25.93
N TYR A 477 -13.82 2.69 26.62
CA TYR A 477 -13.46 3.97 26.00
C TYR A 477 -12.00 4.02 25.53
N LEU A 478 -11.07 3.35 26.23
CA LEU A 478 -9.66 3.29 25.88
C LEU A 478 -9.40 2.45 24.62
N LEU A 479 -10.07 1.31 24.51
CA LEU A 479 -9.79 0.34 23.44
C LEU A 479 -10.68 0.53 22.21
N PHE A 480 -11.91 1.00 22.40
CA PHE A 480 -12.99 0.83 21.43
C PHE A 480 -14.03 1.97 21.52
N PRO A 481 -13.71 3.21 21.10
CA PRO A 481 -14.62 4.36 21.18
C PRO A 481 -15.61 4.54 20.00
N SER A 482 -15.58 3.70 18.94
CA SER A 482 -16.24 3.97 17.65
C SER A 482 -17.60 3.27 17.43
N ILE A 483 -18.35 3.62 16.38
CA ILE A 483 -19.66 3.00 16.02
C ILE A 483 -19.53 1.49 15.75
N GLU A 484 -18.36 1.06 15.25
CA GLU A 484 -17.97 -0.36 15.08
C GLU A 484 -18.22 -1.16 16.37
N VAL A 485 -18.07 -0.52 17.52
CA VAL A 485 -18.17 -1.11 18.86
C VAL A 485 -19.62 -1.29 19.31
N LYS A 486 -20.53 -0.42 18.85
CA LYS A 486 -21.96 -0.60 19.08
C LYS A 486 -22.53 -1.74 18.23
N GLU A 487 -22.03 -1.91 17.00
CA GLU A 487 -22.42 -3.01 16.11
C GLU A 487 -21.83 -4.36 16.58
N LEU A 488 -20.66 -4.34 17.22
CA LEU A 488 -19.94 -5.51 17.77
C LEU A 488 -20.37 -5.94 19.18
N CYS A 489 -21.32 -5.24 19.82
CA CYS A 489 -21.87 -5.65 21.11
C CYS A 489 -22.47 -7.07 21.00
N ARG A 490 -22.10 -7.93 21.96
CA ARG A 490 -22.66 -9.28 22.07
C ARG A 490 -24.19 -9.24 22.00
N ASP A 491 -24.76 -10.18 21.25
CA ASP A 491 -26.21 -10.37 21.08
C ASP A 491 -26.96 -9.17 20.49
N SER A 492 -26.27 -8.27 19.77
CA SER A 492 -26.98 -7.23 19.02
C SER A 492 -27.91 -7.88 17.99
N PRO A 493 -29.17 -7.41 17.84
CA PRO A 493 -30.11 -7.99 16.87
C PRO A 493 -29.51 -8.02 15.45
N ALA A 494 -28.83 -6.94 15.06
CA ALA A 494 -28.18 -6.85 13.75
C ALA A 494 -27.08 -7.90 13.53
N LEU A 495 -26.29 -8.23 14.56
CA LEU A 495 -25.24 -9.25 14.44
C LEU A 495 -25.81 -10.66 14.42
N ARG A 496 -26.87 -10.91 15.20
CA ARG A 496 -27.61 -12.18 15.18
C ARG A 496 -28.26 -12.41 13.82
N ASP A 497 -28.99 -11.43 13.31
CA ASP A 497 -29.61 -11.47 11.99
C ASP A 497 -28.55 -11.71 10.90
N LEU A 498 -27.40 -11.02 10.98
CA LEU A 498 -26.30 -11.23 10.05
C LEU A 498 -25.77 -12.67 10.11
N ASN A 499 -25.60 -13.23 11.31
CA ASN A 499 -25.10 -14.58 11.50
C ASN A 499 -26.08 -15.63 10.98
N GLU A 500 -27.36 -15.54 11.35
CA GLU A 500 -28.41 -16.47 10.93
C GLU A 500 -28.59 -16.47 9.40
N ASN A 501 -28.67 -15.29 8.78
CA ASN A 501 -28.79 -15.19 7.32
C ASN A 501 -27.54 -15.71 6.59
N PHE A 502 -26.35 -15.43 7.12
CA PHE A 502 -25.11 -15.96 6.56
C PHE A 502 -25.04 -17.49 6.64
N LEU A 503 -25.48 -18.08 7.76
CA LEU A 503 -25.51 -19.55 7.92
C LEU A 503 -26.44 -20.21 6.90
N ASN A 504 -27.58 -19.60 6.59
CA ASN A 504 -28.49 -20.10 5.55
C ASN A 504 -27.79 -20.12 4.19
N ILE A 505 -27.18 -19.00 3.79
CA ILE A 505 -26.43 -18.91 2.51
C ILE A 505 -25.28 -19.92 2.48
N ALA A 506 -24.52 -20.05 3.57
CA ALA A 506 -23.38 -20.96 3.64
C ALA A 506 -23.80 -22.43 3.50
N LYS A 507 -24.97 -22.81 4.02
CA LYS A 507 -25.54 -24.15 3.86
C LYS A 507 -26.08 -24.37 2.45
N GLU A 508 -26.83 -23.41 1.91
CA GLU A 508 -27.40 -23.47 0.56
C GLU A 508 -26.34 -23.57 -0.53
N GLN A 509 -25.23 -22.85 -0.36
CA GLN A 509 -24.12 -22.82 -1.32
C GLN A 509 -23.00 -23.82 -0.98
N GLU A 510 -23.18 -24.60 0.09
CA GLU A 510 -22.20 -25.59 0.58
C GLU A 510 -20.78 -25.01 0.75
N PHE A 511 -20.66 -23.82 1.33
CA PHE A 511 -19.37 -23.19 1.57
C PHE A 511 -18.53 -24.01 2.55
N LYS A 512 -17.28 -24.28 2.19
CA LYS A 512 -16.31 -24.83 3.16
C LYS A 512 -15.95 -23.73 4.16
N VAL A 513 -16.03 -24.02 5.45
CA VAL A 513 -15.71 -23.06 6.51
C VAL A 513 -14.67 -23.66 7.45
N LEU A 514 -13.66 -22.86 7.80
CA LEU A 514 -12.66 -23.20 8.81
C LEU A 514 -12.40 -21.96 9.67
N SER A 515 -12.52 -22.13 10.98
CA SER A 515 -12.32 -21.08 11.97
C SER A 515 -11.14 -21.39 12.88
N PHE A 516 -10.28 -20.41 13.09
CA PHE A 516 -9.24 -20.43 14.11
C PHE A 516 -9.65 -19.53 15.27
N ALA A 517 -9.51 -20.02 16.50
CA ALA A 517 -9.77 -19.27 17.72
C ALA A 517 -8.48 -19.09 18.53
N GLU A 518 -8.20 -17.86 18.96
CA GLU A 518 -7.15 -17.59 19.93
C GLU A 518 -7.45 -18.17 21.30
N THR A 519 -6.39 -18.55 22.01
CA THR A 519 -6.46 -18.99 23.42
C THR A 519 -5.65 -18.08 24.35
N LEU A 520 -4.69 -17.29 23.80
CA LEU A 520 -3.85 -16.40 24.61
C LEU A 520 -4.36 -14.96 24.60
N PRO A 521 -4.32 -14.26 25.75
CA PRO A 521 -4.70 -12.86 25.81
C PRO A 521 -3.67 -11.96 25.11
N THR A 522 -4.18 -10.93 24.44
CA THR A 522 -3.38 -9.88 23.80
C THR A 522 -2.99 -8.81 24.83
N TYR A 523 -1.74 -8.38 24.79
CA TYR A 523 -1.23 -7.31 25.64
C TYR A 523 -1.52 -5.94 25.02
N ILE A 524 -2.22 -5.07 25.75
CA ILE A 524 -2.52 -3.71 25.34
C ILE A 524 -1.84 -2.74 26.32
N GLY A 525 -0.59 -2.40 26.03
CA GLY A 525 0.27 -1.68 26.96
C GLY A 525 0.76 -2.57 28.12
N PRO A 526 1.46 -1.99 29.11
CA PRO A 526 2.17 -2.78 30.12
C PRO A 526 1.26 -3.49 31.14
N MET A 527 0.01 -3.04 31.32
CA MET A 527 -0.86 -3.50 32.43
C MET A 527 -2.10 -4.28 31.99
N LEU A 528 -2.49 -4.24 30.72
CA LEU A 528 -3.78 -4.79 30.27
C LEU A 528 -3.57 -6.03 29.40
N LYS A 529 -4.13 -7.17 29.84
CA LYS A 529 -4.18 -8.42 29.07
C LYS A 529 -5.63 -8.76 28.80
N ILE A 530 -5.98 -8.90 27.53
CA ILE A 530 -7.37 -9.11 27.11
C ILE A 530 -7.42 -10.24 26.09
N LEU A 531 -8.25 -11.25 26.35
CA LEU A 531 -8.69 -12.18 25.32
C LEU A 531 -9.71 -11.44 24.45
N VAL A 532 -9.35 -11.14 23.21
CA VAL A 532 -10.14 -10.24 22.36
C VAL A 532 -11.39 -10.97 21.90
N VAL A 533 -11.24 -12.21 21.45
CA VAL A 533 -12.34 -13.06 20.98
C VAL A 533 -12.31 -14.41 21.68
N PRO A 534 -13.21 -14.65 22.66
CA PRO A 534 -13.37 -15.96 23.27
C PRO A 534 -13.74 -17.02 22.25
N SER A 535 -13.34 -18.27 22.46
CA SER A 535 -13.61 -19.38 21.54
C SER A 535 -15.10 -19.57 21.24
N GLN A 536 -15.99 -19.32 22.21
CA GLN A 536 -17.45 -19.40 22.01
C GLN A 536 -17.97 -18.33 21.05
N SER A 537 -17.31 -17.17 21.00
CA SER A 537 -17.63 -16.11 20.04
C SER A 537 -17.04 -16.39 18.66
N ALA A 538 -15.88 -17.06 18.60
CA ALA A 538 -15.22 -17.48 17.37
C ALA A 538 -15.87 -18.69 16.69
N ASP A 539 -16.64 -19.49 17.45
CA ASP A 539 -17.42 -20.58 16.90
C ASP A 539 -18.58 -20.06 16.04
N LEU A 540 -18.67 -20.56 14.81
CA LEU A 540 -19.74 -20.23 13.87
C LEU A 540 -20.91 -21.22 13.95
N GLY A 541 -20.68 -22.42 14.49
CA GLY A 541 -21.63 -23.53 14.47
C GLY A 541 -21.65 -24.33 13.17
N ILE A 542 -20.77 -24.02 12.20
CA ILE A 542 -20.53 -24.82 10.99
C ILE A 542 -19.03 -24.85 10.67
N GLY A 543 -18.58 -25.93 10.04
CA GLY A 543 -17.17 -26.13 9.69
C GLY A 543 -16.31 -26.51 10.91
N ASP A 544 -15.00 -26.59 10.69
CA ASP A 544 -14.04 -26.92 11.76
C ASP A 544 -13.70 -25.68 12.59
N LEU A 545 -13.69 -25.82 13.91
CA LEU A 545 -13.13 -24.84 14.84
C LEU A 545 -11.83 -25.38 15.42
N ILE A 546 -10.73 -24.64 15.24
CA ILE A 546 -9.41 -25.01 15.75
C ILE A 546 -8.90 -23.93 16.70
N GLN A 547 -8.71 -24.30 17.95
CA GLN A 547 -8.07 -23.44 18.94
C GLN A 547 -6.56 -23.43 18.74
N VAL A 548 -5.95 -22.25 18.84
CA VAL A 548 -4.52 -22.04 18.60
C VAL A 548 -3.91 -21.17 19.69
N ASP A 549 -2.75 -21.61 20.19
CA ASP A 549 -2.00 -20.98 21.28
C ASP A 549 -1.24 -19.72 20.84
N VAL A 550 -1.99 -18.72 20.41
CA VAL A 550 -1.53 -17.43 19.92
C VAL A 550 -2.45 -16.32 20.40
N ASP A 551 -1.92 -15.10 20.45
CA ASP A 551 -2.73 -13.90 20.71
C ASP A 551 -3.49 -13.44 19.44
N HIS A 552 -4.46 -12.55 19.62
CA HIS A 552 -5.32 -12.02 18.55
C HIS A 552 -4.56 -11.38 17.40
N LEU A 553 -3.42 -10.75 17.69
CA LEU A 553 -2.61 -10.06 16.69
C LEU A 553 -1.78 -11.04 15.86
N ASN A 554 -1.53 -12.24 16.39
CA ASN A 554 -0.66 -13.25 15.82
C ASN A 554 -1.41 -14.44 15.22
N THR A 555 -2.73 -14.58 15.43
CA THR A 555 -3.56 -15.68 14.86
C THR A 555 -3.45 -15.80 13.34
N CYS A 556 -3.41 -14.68 12.62
CA CYS A 556 -3.24 -14.64 11.16
C CYS A 556 -1.76 -14.52 10.73
N LYS A 557 -0.82 -14.68 11.68
CA LYS A 557 0.60 -14.42 11.48
C LYS A 557 1.48 -15.63 11.85
N PRO A 558 1.38 -16.77 11.15
CA PRO A 558 2.30 -17.90 11.32
C PRO A 558 3.79 -17.48 11.32
N GLU A 559 4.56 -17.92 12.31
CA GLU A 559 5.98 -17.53 12.45
C GLU A 559 6.86 -18.08 11.34
N LYS A 560 6.57 -19.31 10.89
CA LYS A 560 7.33 -20.06 9.89
C LYS A 560 6.40 -20.76 8.91
N LYS A 561 6.91 -21.04 7.70
CA LYS A 561 6.19 -21.80 6.67
C LYS A 561 5.74 -23.17 7.19
N ASP A 562 6.52 -23.78 8.08
CA ASP A 562 6.20 -25.09 8.65
C ASP A 562 5.19 -25.09 9.80
N SER A 563 4.73 -23.92 10.23
CA SER A 563 3.76 -23.81 11.33
C SER A 563 2.43 -24.48 10.98
N PHE A 564 1.78 -25.02 12.00
CA PHE A 564 0.47 -25.64 11.89
C PHE A 564 -0.57 -24.71 11.23
N LEU A 565 -0.60 -23.44 11.67
CA LEU A 565 -1.48 -22.41 11.12
C LEU A 565 -1.32 -22.27 9.60
N TYR A 566 -0.10 -22.16 9.10
CA TYR A 566 0.13 -22.03 7.66
C TYR A 566 -0.23 -23.29 6.89
N LYS A 567 0.21 -24.47 7.36
CA LYS A 567 -0.06 -25.76 6.72
C LYS A 567 -1.56 -26.04 6.62
N ARG A 568 -2.31 -25.79 7.71
CA ARG A 568 -3.75 -25.99 7.75
C ARG A 568 -4.48 -25.01 6.84
N THR A 569 -4.07 -23.74 6.79
CA THR A 569 -4.63 -22.75 5.85
C THR A 569 -4.35 -23.10 4.40
N LEU A 570 -3.13 -23.52 4.07
CA LEU A 570 -2.76 -23.96 2.72
C LEU A 570 -3.59 -25.16 2.28
N GLN A 571 -3.74 -26.16 3.18
CA GLN A 571 -4.56 -27.34 2.94
C GLN A 571 -6.02 -26.95 2.67
N PHE A 572 -6.60 -26.10 3.51
CA PHE A 572 -7.97 -25.61 3.33
C PHE A 572 -8.17 -24.90 1.98
N ILE A 573 -7.24 -24.02 1.58
CA ILE A 573 -7.32 -23.31 0.30
C ILE A 573 -7.28 -24.31 -0.87
N ARG A 574 -6.38 -25.30 -0.81
CA ARG A 574 -6.29 -26.36 -1.85
C ARG A 574 -7.57 -27.19 -1.91
N ASP A 575 -8.09 -27.60 -0.76
CA ASP A 575 -9.32 -28.41 -0.68
C ASP A 575 -10.54 -27.62 -1.18
N ALA A 576 -10.65 -26.33 -0.84
CA ALA A 576 -11.74 -25.47 -1.30
C ALA A 576 -11.70 -25.25 -2.82
N LEU A 577 -10.52 -25.18 -3.41
CA LEU A 577 -10.34 -24.94 -4.84
C LEU A 577 -10.29 -26.23 -5.69
N GLY A 578 -10.51 -27.40 -5.08
CA GLY A 578 -10.55 -28.69 -5.80
C GLY A 578 -9.18 -29.25 -6.16
N GLY A 579 -8.13 -28.88 -5.42
CA GLY A 579 -6.79 -29.46 -5.58
C GLY A 579 -6.83 -30.98 -5.40
N GLN A 580 -6.32 -31.71 -6.39
CA GLN A 580 -6.09 -33.15 -6.32
C GLN A 580 -5.47 -33.50 -4.97
N ARG A 581 -6.10 -34.44 -4.24
CA ARG A 581 -5.48 -35.09 -3.08
C ARG A 581 -4.09 -35.54 -3.52
N ILE A 582 -3.05 -34.97 -2.93
CA ILE A 582 -1.71 -35.55 -2.95
C ILE A 582 -1.88 -36.88 -2.21
N LYS A 583 -1.93 -37.97 -2.97
CA LYS A 583 -1.86 -39.33 -2.42
C LYS A 583 -0.44 -39.61 -1.96
#